data_AF-A0A0R3R6C5-F1
#
_entry.id   AF-A0A0R3R6C5-F1
#
_cell.length_a   1.000
_cell.length_b   1.000
_cell.length_c   1.000
_cell.angle_alpha   90.00
_cell.angle_beta   90.00
_cell.angle_gamma   90.00
#
_symmetry.space_group_name_H-M   'P 1'
#
loop_
_entity.id
_entity.type
_entity.pdbx_description
1 polymer ?
#
loop_
_entity_poly.entity_id
_entity_poly.type
_entity_poly.pdbx_seq_one_letter_code
_entity_poly.pdbx_strand_id
1 'polypeptide(L)'
;MHMILYQIQIFIKQILNFAQETFSSLRWDLFMKSEFQKIPSMMNYTEDVTDDTLFIYKAFLDLRRKEPLIRILAFSQCRDINVILHYGLQCISAKDVTIEYDCPWKWVPESKDVTIEYDCPWKWVPECKWFSFMLIFNMRNSNFSINTKEILVSERNRMVAIPLQLLPRKYQDTLHVCVPPLYWYWNYVAFIQFIEIWRKQGATMFYIYYVSVNRHMMDILKIYEKVGIIRLIHWQMLPRSKLIDPNRWIYRFGHTLSMNDCLHSSFAKYVALVDIDEFIIPNSGTLLPFLRKMHNLNDTAGSFVFEHAR
;
A
#
# COMPACT_ATOMS: atom_id res chain seq x y z
N MET A 1 -52.97 -24.68 -0.01
CA MET A 1 -52.71 -23.22 0.09
C MET A 1 -51.24 -22.91 0.40
N HIS A 2 -50.60 -23.58 1.37
CA HIS A 2 -49.18 -23.34 1.72
C HIS A 2 -48.15 -23.63 0.62
N MET A 3 -48.36 -24.66 -0.19
CA MET A 3 -47.41 -25.08 -1.23
C MET A 3 -47.34 -24.09 -2.42
N ILE A 4 -48.44 -23.38 -2.68
CA ILE A 4 -48.54 -22.38 -3.76
C ILE A 4 -47.80 -21.09 -3.35
N LEU A 5 -47.94 -20.65 -2.10
CA LEU A 5 -47.22 -19.50 -1.54
C LEU A 5 -45.70 -19.71 -1.55
N TYR A 6 -45.23 -20.93 -1.26
CA TYR A 6 -43.80 -21.26 -1.28
C TYR A 6 -43.21 -21.25 -2.70
N GLN A 7 -43.94 -21.79 -3.68
CA GLN A 7 -43.58 -21.75 -5.10
C GLN A 7 -43.51 -20.30 -5.62
N ILE A 8 -44.46 -19.45 -5.23
CA ILE A 8 -44.46 -18.02 -5.58
C ILE A 8 -43.25 -17.28 -4.99
N GLN A 9 -42.87 -17.56 -3.74
CA GLN A 9 -41.68 -16.95 -3.12
C GLN A 9 -40.37 -17.34 -3.81
N ILE A 10 -40.23 -18.61 -4.22
CA ILE A 10 -39.06 -19.07 -4.99
C ILE A 10 -39.01 -18.37 -6.34
N PHE A 11 -40.16 -18.27 -7.02
CA PHE A 11 -40.24 -17.63 -8.34
C PHE A 11 -39.92 -16.13 -8.27
N ILE A 12 -40.42 -15.43 -7.25
CA ILE A 12 -40.08 -14.01 -6.99
C ILE A 12 -38.57 -13.84 -6.73
N LYS A 13 -37.96 -14.74 -5.95
CA LYS A 13 -36.52 -14.69 -5.66
C LYS A 13 -35.66 -14.96 -6.90
N GLN A 14 -36.10 -15.86 -7.78
CA GLN A 14 -35.43 -16.12 -9.06
C GLN A 14 -35.55 -14.92 -10.01
N ILE A 15 -36.71 -14.28 -10.08
CA ILE A 15 -36.91 -13.06 -10.87
C ILE A 15 -36.05 -11.92 -10.34
N LEU A 16 -35.96 -11.73 -9.02
CA LEU A 16 -35.10 -10.72 -8.41
C LEU A 16 -33.62 -10.96 -8.73
N ASN A 17 -33.14 -12.20 -8.61
CA ASN A 17 -31.76 -12.54 -8.96
C ASN A 17 -31.48 -12.35 -10.45
N PHE A 18 -32.40 -12.78 -11.32
CA PHE A 18 -32.29 -12.61 -12.77
C PHE A 18 -32.30 -11.12 -13.17
N ALA A 19 -33.16 -10.31 -12.53
CA ALA A 19 -33.21 -8.86 -12.72
C ALA A 19 -31.91 -8.19 -12.26
N GLN A 20 -31.30 -8.66 -11.17
CA GLN A 20 -30.04 -8.15 -10.64
C GLN A 20 -28.85 -8.51 -11.55
N GLU A 21 -28.83 -9.73 -12.09
CA GLU A 21 -27.83 -10.20 -13.05
C GLU A 21 -27.98 -9.51 -14.41
N THR A 22 -29.20 -9.31 -14.91
CA THR A 22 -29.45 -8.55 -16.14
C THR A 22 -29.16 -7.06 -15.96
N PHE A 23 -29.44 -6.45 -14.80
CA PHE A 23 -29.00 -5.07 -14.53
C PHE A 23 -27.47 -4.95 -14.46
N SER A 24 -26.81 -5.95 -13.89
CA SER A 24 -25.34 -6.05 -13.90
C SER A 24 -24.83 -6.16 -15.33
N SER A 25 -25.36 -7.09 -16.13
CA SER A 25 -25.02 -7.33 -17.55
C SER A 25 -25.24 -6.10 -18.43
N LEU A 26 -26.41 -5.46 -18.35
CA LEU A 26 -26.75 -4.28 -19.14
C LEU A 26 -25.85 -3.08 -18.78
N ARG A 27 -25.41 -3.01 -17.51
CA ARG A 27 -24.41 -2.05 -17.05
C ARG A 27 -23.03 -2.35 -17.63
N TRP A 28 -22.67 -3.61 -17.88
CA TRP A 28 -21.40 -3.95 -18.55
C TRP A 28 -21.39 -3.53 -20.03
N ASP A 29 -22.47 -3.77 -20.77
CA ASP A 29 -22.54 -3.50 -22.22
C ASP A 29 -22.53 -2.01 -22.56
N LEU A 30 -23.11 -1.15 -21.71
CA LEU A 30 -23.12 0.31 -21.91
C LEU A 30 -21.79 1.00 -21.56
N PHE A 31 -20.85 0.31 -20.91
CA PHE A 31 -19.62 0.92 -20.35
C PHE A 31 -18.39 0.84 -21.28
N MET A 32 -18.44 0.10 -22.39
CA MET A 32 -17.29 -0.14 -23.29
C MET A 32 -17.01 0.98 -24.30
N LYS A 33 -17.22 2.24 -23.92
CA LYS A 33 -16.63 3.40 -24.62
C LYS A 33 -15.91 4.27 -23.60
N SER A 34 -14.63 3.98 -23.39
CA SER A 34 -13.71 4.95 -22.76
C SER A 34 -12.68 5.39 -23.80
N GLU A 35 -12.62 6.71 -24.03
CA GLU A 35 -11.56 7.31 -24.83
C GLU A 35 -10.25 7.29 -24.02
N PHE A 36 -9.18 6.88 -24.70
CA PHE A 36 -7.85 6.76 -24.13
C PHE A 36 -7.13 8.09 -24.22
N GLN A 37 -6.90 8.75 -23.08
CA GLN A 37 -5.77 9.66 -22.99
C GLN A 37 -4.50 8.83 -22.89
N LYS A 38 -3.59 9.00 -23.86
CA LYS A 38 -2.19 8.55 -23.74
C LYS A 38 -1.62 9.23 -22.50
N ILE A 39 -1.35 8.46 -21.44
CA ILE A 39 -0.56 8.96 -20.31
C ILE A 39 0.86 9.19 -20.86
N PRO A 40 1.37 10.43 -20.87
CA PRO A 40 2.72 10.67 -21.37
C PRO A 40 3.70 9.97 -20.44
N SER A 41 4.40 8.94 -20.92
CA SER A 41 5.56 8.38 -20.24
C SER A 41 6.76 9.30 -20.48
N MET A 42 6.73 10.52 -19.94
CA MET A 42 7.98 11.27 -19.79
C MET A 42 8.77 10.58 -18.68
N MET A 43 9.66 9.65 -19.07
CA MET A 43 10.79 9.33 -18.20
C MET A 43 11.59 10.63 -18.07
N ASN A 44 11.53 11.24 -16.89
CA ASN A 44 12.29 12.46 -16.59
C ASN A 44 13.78 12.12 -16.52
N TYR A 45 14.42 12.08 -17.69
CA TYR A 45 15.87 12.05 -17.77
C TYR A 45 16.40 13.38 -17.24
N THR A 46 17.26 13.32 -16.23
CA THR A 46 17.94 14.49 -15.65
C THR A 46 19.39 14.11 -15.34
N GLU A 47 20.31 15.05 -15.52
CA GLU A 47 21.71 14.85 -15.14
C GLU A 47 21.92 14.99 -13.62
N ASP A 48 20.92 15.47 -12.87
CA ASP A 48 21.01 15.75 -11.43
C ASP A 48 20.92 14.50 -10.54
N VAL A 49 20.60 13.33 -11.10
CA VAL A 49 20.49 12.09 -10.33
C VAL A 49 21.86 11.43 -10.17
N THR A 50 22.32 11.42 -8.93
CA THR A 50 23.60 10.92 -8.43
C THR A 50 23.39 9.75 -7.44
N ASP A 51 24.49 9.13 -7.01
CA ASP A 51 24.51 8.12 -5.96
C ASP A 51 24.05 8.68 -4.60
N ASP A 52 24.29 9.96 -4.35
CA ASP A 52 23.86 10.65 -3.13
C ASP A 52 22.41 11.19 -3.17
N THR A 53 21.65 10.93 -4.24
CA THR A 53 20.29 11.48 -4.36
C THR A 53 19.36 10.88 -3.32
N LEU A 54 18.64 11.75 -2.61
CA LEU A 54 17.53 11.40 -1.72
C LEU A 54 16.21 11.73 -2.42
N PHE A 55 15.37 10.73 -2.61
CA PHE A 55 14.05 10.92 -3.18
C PHE A 55 13.01 10.95 -2.08
N ILE A 56 12.17 11.97 -2.12
CA ILE A 56 11.07 12.14 -1.17
C ILE A 56 9.77 11.76 -1.87
N TYR A 57 9.10 10.74 -1.36
CA TYR A 57 7.86 10.24 -1.94
C TYR A 57 6.65 10.98 -1.35
N LYS A 58 6.54 11.02 -0.01
CA LYS A 58 5.40 11.62 0.68
C LYS A 58 5.74 11.95 2.13
N ALA A 59 5.16 13.02 2.66
CA ALA A 59 5.25 13.36 4.08
C ALA A 59 3.88 13.38 4.75
N PHE A 60 3.83 12.90 5.97
CA PHE A 60 2.62 12.77 6.77
C PHE A 60 2.76 13.45 8.12
N LEU A 61 1.67 14.07 8.57
CA LEU A 61 1.51 14.56 9.93
C LEU A 61 0.72 13.52 10.75
N ASP A 62 1.39 12.90 11.70
CA ASP A 62 0.85 11.88 12.59
C ASP A 62 0.50 12.48 13.96
N LEU A 63 -0.80 12.57 14.24
CA LEU A 63 -1.36 13.10 15.48
C LEU A 63 -2.06 12.02 16.31
N ARG A 64 -1.75 10.74 16.04
CA ARG A 64 -2.32 9.60 16.77
C ARG A 64 -1.64 9.37 18.13
N ARG A 65 -0.43 9.92 18.32
CA ARG A 65 0.30 9.90 19.58
C ARG A 65 0.12 11.22 20.34
N LYS A 66 0.49 11.21 21.63
CA LYS A 66 0.47 12.42 22.49
C LYS A 66 1.34 13.55 21.92
N GLU A 67 2.44 13.19 21.27
CA GLU A 67 3.36 14.12 20.62
C GLU A 67 3.17 14.09 19.10
N PRO A 68 3.10 15.25 18.43
CA PRO A 68 3.01 15.31 16.98
C PRO A 68 4.28 14.76 16.33
N LEU A 69 4.12 13.85 15.38
CA LEU A 69 5.22 13.30 14.59
C LEU A 69 5.05 13.67 13.12
N ILE A 70 6.17 13.92 12.45
CA ILE A 70 6.21 13.99 10.99
C ILE A 70 6.89 12.73 10.49
N ARG A 71 6.25 12.05 9.54
CA ARG A 71 6.76 10.83 8.90
C ARG A 71 7.01 11.11 7.44
N ILE A 72 8.23 10.90 6.96
CA ILE A 72 8.57 11.09 5.55
C ILE A 72 8.95 9.75 4.95
N LEU A 73 8.18 9.30 3.97
CA LEU A 73 8.55 8.17 3.13
C LEU A 73 9.53 8.65 2.08
N ALA A 74 10.71 8.04 2.09
CA ALA A 74 11.82 8.38 1.22
C ALA A 74 12.57 7.13 0.77
N PHE A 75 13.42 7.27 -0.23
CA PHE A 75 14.33 6.22 -0.65
C PHE A 75 15.62 6.81 -1.22
N SER A 76 16.69 6.05 -1.15
CA SER A 76 18.01 6.44 -1.67
C SER A 76 18.87 5.22 -1.89
N GLN A 77 20.09 5.42 -2.39
CA GLN A 77 21.12 4.39 -2.25
C GLN A 77 21.45 4.15 -0.78
N CYS A 78 21.97 2.97 -0.47
CA CYS A 78 22.41 2.61 0.88
C CYS A 78 23.62 3.46 1.27
N ARG A 79 23.37 4.47 2.11
CA ARG A 79 24.36 5.44 2.62
C ARG A 79 23.83 6.06 3.91
N ASP A 80 24.68 6.83 4.61
CA ASP A 80 24.23 7.63 5.73
C ASP A 80 23.29 8.76 5.28
N ILE A 81 22.15 8.86 5.98
CA ILE A 81 21.08 9.82 5.68
C ILE A 81 20.98 10.82 6.83
N ASN A 82 21.26 12.09 6.54
CA ASN A 82 21.23 13.18 7.52
C ASN A 82 20.28 14.28 7.04
N VAL A 83 18.99 14.09 7.32
CA VAL A 83 17.94 15.05 6.96
C VAL A 83 17.60 15.92 8.17
N ILE A 84 17.57 17.23 7.94
CA ILE A 84 17.21 18.24 8.93
C ILE A 84 15.88 18.87 8.51
N LEU A 85 14.92 18.91 9.42
CA LEU A 85 13.68 19.64 9.25
C LEU A 85 13.85 21.05 9.82
N HIS A 86 13.47 22.05 9.04
CA HIS A 86 13.50 23.45 9.41
C HIS A 86 12.09 23.93 9.75
N TYR A 87 11.89 24.39 10.98
CA TYR A 87 10.61 24.96 11.42
C TYR A 87 10.83 26.21 12.28
N GLY A 88 10.48 27.38 11.73
CA GLY A 88 10.82 28.65 12.36
C GLY A 88 12.33 28.82 12.50
N LEU A 89 12.81 29.02 13.74
CA LEU A 89 14.24 29.10 14.07
C LEU A 89 14.84 27.76 14.53
N GLN A 90 14.06 26.68 14.51
CA GLN A 90 14.50 25.38 14.99
C GLN A 90 14.92 24.47 13.85
N CYS A 91 16.04 23.76 14.09
CA CYS A 91 16.51 22.65 13.27
C CYS A 91 16.26 21.35 14.03
N ILE A 92 15.51 20.43 13.41
CA ILE A 92 15.09 19.17 14.03
C ILE A 92 15.66 18.02 13.20
N SER A 93 16.53 17.22 13.80
CA SER A 93 17.04 16.01 13.16
C SER A 93 16.01 14.88 13.21
N ALA A 94 16.05 13.98 12.24
CA ALA A 94 15.27 12.75 12.29
C ALA A 94 15.65 11.97 13.55
N LYS A 95 14.66 11.60 14.36
CA LYS A 95 14.84 10.85 15.60
C LYS A 95 15.19 9.40 15.32
N ASP A 96 14.46 8.81 14.38
CA ASP A 96 14.61 7.42 13.95
C ASP A 96 14.53 7.37 12.42
N VAL A 97 15.47 6.64 11.80
CA VAL A 97 15.35 6.18 10.42
C VAL A 97 14.87 4.75 10.50
N THR A 98 13.61 4.51 10.17
CA THR A 98 13.08 3.14 10.15
C THR A 98 13.52 2.49 8.85
N ILE A 99 14.58 1.71 8.93
CA ILE A 99 15.09 0.90 7.82
C ILE A 99 14.46 -0.47 7.94
N GLU A 100 13.54 -0.78 7.03
CA GLU A 100 12.97 -2.12 6.94
C GLU A 100 13.98 -3.00 6.20
N TYR A 101 14.82 -3.69 6.96
CA TYR A 101 15.52 -4.85 6.43
C TYR A 101 14.48 -5.96 6.35
N ASP A 102 14.17 -6.37 5.13
CA ASP A 102 13.38 -7.57 4.84
C ASP A 102 14.21 -8.82 5.19
N CYS A 103 14.55 -8.94 6.47
CA CYS A 103 15.37 -9.97 7.05
C CYS A 103 14.63 -10.49 8.28
N PRO A 104 14.07 -11.71 8.21
CA PRO A 104 13.40 -12.32 9.34
C PRO A 104 14.37 -12.38 10.52
N TRP A 105 13.85 -12.04 11.68
CA TRP A 105 14.44 -12.26 12.99
C TRP A 105 15.25 -13.55 13.05
N LYS A 106 16.49 -13.46 13.55
CA LYS A 106 17.22 -14.63 14.07
C LYS A 106 16.38 -15.25 15.19
N TRP A 107 15.56 -16.24 14.88
CA TRP A 107 15.08 -17.18 15.89
C TRP A 107 16.26 -18.10 16.21
N VAL A 108 16.70 -18.09 17.48
CA VAL A 108 17.71 -19.03 17.97
C VAL A 108 16.95 -20.29 18.43
N PRO A 109 17.09 -21.45 17.77
CA PRO A 109 16.53 -22.69 18.28
C PRO A 109 17.47 -23.28 19.33
N GLU A 110 16.97 -23.43 20.54
CA GLU A 110 17.31 -24.58 21.36
C GLU A 110 16.38 -25.74 20.96
N SER A 111 16.42 -26.16 19.70
CA SER A 111 15.89 -27.44 19.23
C SER A 111 16.41 -27.73 17.83
N LYS A 112 17.09 -28.87 17.71
CA LYS A 112 17.54 -29.42 16.44
C LYS A 112 16.32 -29.83 15.60
N ASP A 113 16.49 -29.72 14.29
CA ASP A 113 15.58 -30.17 13.22
C ASP A 113 14.51 -29.16 12.77
N VAL A 114 14.96 -28.21 11.94
CA VAL A 114 14.35 -27.67 10.69
C VAL A 114 15.12 -26.37 10.36
N THR A 115 16.17 -26.45 9.54
CA THR A 115 16.87 -25.26 9.05
C THR A 115 16.22 -24.79 7.75
N ILE A 116 15.25 -23.87 7.86
CA ILE A 116 14.86 -23.06 6.70
C ILE A 116 15.92 -21.95 6.58
N GLU A 117 16.64 -21.96 5.47
CA GLU A 117 17.75 -21.05 5.16
C GLU A 117 17.22 -19.62 4.91
N TYR A 118 17.01 -18.85 5.99
CA TYR A 118 16.74 -17.41 5.95
C TYR A 118 17.97 -16.63 6.43
N ASP A 119 19.11 -16.81 5.76
CA ASP A 119 20.28 -15.97 6.01
C ASP A 119 20.12 -14.61 5.31
N CYS A 120 20.28 -13.56 6.09
CA CYS A 120 20.37 -12.17 5.62
C CYS A 120 21.85 -11.79 5.46
N PRO A 121 22.27 -11.19 4.33
CA PRO A 121 21.46 -10.86 3.17
C PRO A 121 21.06 -12.10 2.34
N TRP A 122 19.89 -12.04 1.69
CA TRP A 122 19.42 -13.09 0.77
C TRP A 122 20.50 -13.44 -0.26
N LYS A 123 20.71 -14.74 -0.56
CA LYS A 123 21.70 -15.20 -1.56
C LYS A 123 21.58 -14.50 -2.93
N TRP A 124 20.35 -14.20 -3.35
CA TRP A 124 20.06 -13.56 -4.62
C TRP A 124 20.11 -12.03 -4.55
N VAL A 125 20.27 -11.43 -3.36
CA VAL A 125 20.55 -10.00 -3.17
C VAL A 125 21.62 -9.76 -2.11
N PRO A 126 22.89 -10.05 -2.43
CA PRO A 126 23.98 -9.99 -1.46
C PRO A 126 24.34 -8.56 -1.03
N GLU A 127 23.97 -7.54 -1.80
CA GLU A 127 24.34 -6.14 -1.56
C GLU A 127 23.12 -5.22 -1.40
N CYS A 128 23.20 -4.31 -0.43
CA CYS A 128 22.27 -3.18 -0.32
C CYS A 128 22.67 -2.10 -1.34
N LYS A 129 21.91 -1.98 -2.44
CA LYS A 129 22.10 -0.90 -3.44
C LYS A 129 21.14 0.26 -3.25
N TRP A 130 19.84 -0.06 -3.16
CA TRP A 130 18.76 0.91 -2.97
C TRP A 130 17.81 0.40 -1.91
N PHE A 131 17.27 1.31 -1.11
CA PHE A 131 16.30 0.97 -0.07
C PHE A 131 15.33 2.13 0.17
N SER A 132 14.10 1.77 0.52
CA SER A 132 13.08 2.69 1.01
C SER A 132 13.07 2.70 2.54
N PHE A 133 12.78 3.85 3.12
CA PHE A 133 12.75 4.03 4.57
C PHE A 133 11.77 5.13 4.97
N MET A 134 11.47 5.18 6.26
CA MET A 134 10.66 6.23 6.86
C MET A 134 11.52 7.06 7.83
N LEU A 135 11.60 8.36 7.57
CA LEU A 135 12.17 9.33 8.51
C LEU A 135 11.10 9.77 9.49
N ILE A 136 11.42 9.79 10.79
CA ILE A 136 10.48 10.22 11.83
C ILE A 136 11.06 11.44 12.56
N PHE A 137 10.34 12.56 12.52
CA PHE A 137 10.67 13.77 13.27
C PHE A 137 9.69 13.95 14.42
N ASN A 138 10.21 14.23 15.61
CA ASN A 138 9.39 14.52 16.79
C ASN A 138 9.25 16.04 16.96
N MET A 139 8.01 16.52 16.98
CA MET A 139 7.70 17.94 17.04
C MET A 139 7.35 18.45 18.45
N ARG A 140 7.55 17.64 19.51
CA ARG A 140 7.20 17.95 20.91
C ARG A 140 7.61 19.35 21.38
N ASN A 141 8.82 19.81 21.04
CA ASN A 141 9.40 21.06 21.56
C ASN A 141 9.38 22.22 20.54
N SER A 142 8.59 22.11 19.47
CA SER A 142 8.71 22.99 18.30
C SER A 142 7.60 24.02 18.12
N ASN A 143 6.73 24.21 19.13
CA ASN A 143 5.52 25.04 19.02
C ASN A 143 4.77 24.78 17.69
N PHE A 144 4.77 23.52 17.24
CA PHE A 144 4.33 23.14 15.91
C PHE A 144 2.82 23.38 15.73
N SER A 145 2.47 24.13 14.70
CA SER A 145 1.08 24.33 14.31
C SER A 145 0.56 23.10 13.56
N ILE A 146 -0.51 22.49 14.07
CA ILE A 146 -1.20 21.36 13.41
C ILE A 146 -1.80 21.72 12.04
N ASN A 147 -1.91 23.01 11.72
CA ASN A 147 -2.41 23.52 10.44
C ASN A 147 -1.29 23.71 9.41
N THR A 148 -0.05 23.37 9.75
CA THR A 148 1.09 23.42 8.83
C THR A 148 0.84 22.50 7.63
N LYS A 149 0.82 23.07 6.43
CA LYS A 149 0.54 22.36 5.17
C LYS A 149 1.79 21.85 4.45
N GLU A 150 2.94 22.43 4.76
CA GLU A 150 4.21 22.11 4.13
C GLU A 150 5.35 22.26 5.13
N ILE A 151 6.43 21.53 4.91
CA ILE A 151 7.64 21.57 5.72
C ILE A 151 8.84 21.78 4.84
N LEU A 152 9.83 22.52 5.35
CA LEU A 152 11.11 22.66 4.71
C LEU A 152 12.07 21.63 5.29
N VAL A 153 12.67 20.80 4.44
CA VAL A 153 13.73 19.89 4.85
C VAL A 153 14.98 20.16 4.04
N SER A 154 16.13 19.91 4.66
CA SER A 154 17.43 19.96 4.00
C SER A 154 18.19 18.66 4.18
N GLU A 155 18.93 18.30 3.15
CA GLU A 155 19.98 17.30 3.23
C GLU A 155 21.21 17.85 2.51
N ARG A 156 22.35 17.92 3.22
CA ARG A 156 23.55 18.62 2.73
C ARG A 156 23.19 20.07 2.36
N ASN A 157 23.50 20.52 1.15
CA ASN A 157 23.20 21.87 0.65
C ASN A 157 21.90 21.93 -0.18
N ARG A 158 21.10 20.86 -0.19
CA ARG A 158 19.83 20.79 -0.93
C ARG A 158 18.68 21.01 0.04
N MET A 159 17.71 21.84 -0.36
CA MET A 159 16.50 22.11 0.42
C MET A 159 15.27 21.88 -0.45
N VAL A 160 14.21 21.35 0.16
CA VAL A 160 12.94 21.09 -0.52
C VAL A 160 11.77 21.33 0.43
N ALA A 161 10.74 22.00 -0.09
CA ALA A 161 9.46 22.12 0.57
C ALA A 161 8.60 20.89 0.23
N ILE A 162 8.08 20.21 1.25
CA ILE A 162 7.29 18.99 1.09
C ILE A 162 5.88 19.24 1.64
N PRO A 163 4.82 18.96 0.87
CA PRO A 163 3.46 19.01 1.39
C PRO A 163 3.24 17.94 2.46
N LEU A 164 2.55 18.32 3.54
CA LEU A 164 2.16 17.45 4.63
C LEU A 164 0.73 16.94 4.46
N GLN A 165 0.56 15.62 4.56
CA GLN A 165 -0.75 14.97 4.57
C GLN A 165 -1.11 14.55 6.00
N LEU A 166 -2.28 14.98 6.48
CA LEU A 166 -2.76 14.58 7.80
C LEU A 166 -3.18 13.10 7.79
N LEU A 167 -2.63 12.31 8.72
CA LEU A 167 -3.06 10.92 8.88
C LEU A 167 -4.46 10.82 9.49
N PRO A 168 -5.25 9.80 9.10
CA PRO A 168 -6.53 9.51 9.73
C PRO A 168 -6.37 9.29 11.24
N ARG A 169 -7.16 10.02 12.05
CA ARG A 169 -7.19 9.86 13.51
C ARG A 169 -8.21 8.84 13.99
N LYS A 170 -9.26 8.62 13.19
CA LYS A 170 -10.34 7.67 13.46
C LYS A 170 -10.38 6.67 12.33
N TYR A 171 -10.35 5.41 12.69
CA TYR A 171 -10.44 4.33 11.71
C TYR A 171 -11.87 3.81 11.63
N GLN A 172 -12.29 3.49 10.40
CA GLN A 172 -13.53 2.80 10.15
C GLN A 172 -13.32 1.31 10.39
N ASP A 173 -14.27 0.65 11.05
CA ASP A 173 -14.23 -0.79 11.31
C ASP A 173 -14.47 -1.61 10.02
N THR A 174 -13.48 -1.57 9.15
CA THR A 174 -13.47 -2.07 7.77
C THR A 174 -12.12 -2.72 7.49
N LEU A 175 -12.08 -3.53 6.42
CA LEU A 175 -10.87 -4.14 5.90
C LEU A 175 -10.50 -3.49 4.57
N HIS A 176 -9.30 -2.94 4.48
CA HIS A 176 -8.67 -2.52 3.23
C HIS A 176 -7.57 -3.50 2.83
N VAL A 177 -7.28 -3.57 1.54
CA VAL A 177 -6.23 -4.44 0.98
C VAL A 177 -5.24 -3.57 0.20
N CYS A 178 -3.95 -3.72 0.48
CA CYS A 178 -2.85 -3.03 -0.17
C CYS A 178 -2.09 -4.04 -1.04
N VAL A 179 -2.02 -3.77 -2.33
CA VAL A 179 -1.26 -4.58 -3.28
C VAL A 179 -0.05 -3.78 -3.74
N PRO A 180 1.16 -4.37 -3.81
CA PRO A 180 2.32 -3.68 -4.38
C PRO A 180 2.12 -3.29 -5.86
N PRO A 181 3.04 -2.49 -6.43
CA PRO A 181 2.86 -1.97 -7.77
C PRO A 181 2.84 -3.09 -8.79
N LEU A 182 1.82 -3.07 -9.66
CA LEU A 182 1.71 -3.98 -10.78
C LEU A 182 2.72 -3.60 -11.87
N TYR A 183 3.67 -4.51 -12.13
CA TYR A 183 4.68 -4.39 -13.19
C TYR A 183 4.37 -5.37 -14.32
N TRP A 184 4.15 -4.84 -15.52
CA TRP A 184 3.81 -5.59 -16.73
C TRP A 184 2.66 -6.59 -16.54
N TYR A 185 1.72 -6.26 -15.66
CA TYR A 185 0.65 -7.19 -15.28
C TYR A 185 -0.44 -7.24 -16.35
N TRP A 186 -0.85 -8.46 -16.71
CA TRP A 186 -1.76 -8.70 -17.85
C TRP A 186 -2.96 -9.58 -17.51
N ASN A 187 -2.88 -10.34 -16.41
CA ASN A 187 -3.86 -11.38 -16.07
C ASN A 187 -5.07 -10.78 -15.35
N TYR A 188 -5.95 -10.15 -16.13
CA TYR A 188 -7.16 -9.51 -15.63
C TYR A 188 -8.16 -10.51 -15.01
N VAL A 189 -8.14 -11.77 -15.42
CA VAL A 189 -9.02 -12.82 -14.85
C VAL A 189 -8.59 -13.14 -13.42
N ALA A 190 -7.28 -13.34 -13.19
CA ALA A 190 -6.75 -13.54 -11.84
C ALA A 190 -6.98 -12.30 -10.95
N PHE A 191 -6.89 -11.10 -11.52
CA PHE A 191 -7.21 -9.88 -10.76
C PHE A 191 -8.68 -9.83 -10.32
N ILE A 192 -9.62 -10.16 -11.21
CA ILE A 192 -11.04 -10.23 -10.86
C ILE A 192 -11.25 -11.25 -9.73
N GLN A 193 -10.64 -12.43 -9.84
CA GLN A 193 -10.70 -13.45 -8.79
C GLN A 193 -10.15 -12.93 -7.46
N PHE A 194 -8.98 -12.26 -7.49
CA PHE A 194 -8.38 -11.64 -6.32
C PHE A 194 -9.35 -10.68 -5.63
N ILE A 195 -9.90 -9.71 -6.38
CA ILE A 195 -10.82 -8.73 -5.85
C ILE A 195 -12.06 -9.41 -5.25
N GLU A 196 -12.72 -10.30 -5.98
CA GLU A 196 -13.98 -10.89 -5.52
C GLU A 196 -13.79 -11.84 -4.32
N ILE A 197 -12.68 -12.58 -4.23
CA ILE A 197 -12.37 -13.42 -3.07
C ILE A 197 -12.13 -12.56 -1.83
N TRP A 198 -11.33 -11.49 -1.93
CA TRP A 198 -11.10 -10.57 -0.81
C TRP A 198 -12.36 -9.81 -0.39
N ARG A 199 -13.22 -9.43 -1.34
CA ARG A 199 -14.53 -8.86 -1.03
C ARG A 199 -15.40 -9.83 -0.25
N LYS A 200 -15.40 -11.12 -0.61
CA LYS A 200 -16.06 -12.18 0.15
C LYS A 200 -15.48 -12.33 1.56
N GLN A 201 -14.20 -12.04 1.76
CA GLN A 201 -13.54 -11.99 3.08
C GLN A 201 -13.87 -10.70 3.89
N GLY A 202 -14.58 -9.75 3.30
CA GLY A 202 -15.01 -8.51 3.95
C GLY A 202 -14.18 -7.27 3.58
N ALA A 203 -13.30 -7.36 2.57
CA ALA A 203 -12.59 -6.20 2.04
C ALA A 203 -13.55 -5.19 1.40
N THR A 204 -13.33 -3.92 1.70
CA THR A 204 -14.21 -2.80 1.29
C THR A 204 -13.54 -1.83 0.31
N MET A 205 -12.20 -1.76 0.32
CA MET A 205 -11.40 -0.93 -0.58
C MET A 205 -10.06 -1.61 -0.86
N PHE A 206 -9.58 -1.51 -2.09
CA PHE A 206 -8.26 -1.97 -2.47
C PHE A 206 -7.41 -0.80 -2.97
N TYR A 207 -6.16 -0.74 -2.53
CA TYR A 207 -5.19 0.23 -3.04
C TYR A 207 -4.34 -0.49 -4.06
N ILE A 208 -4.55 -0.17 -5.33
CA ILE A 208 -3.87 -0.81 -6.45
C ILE A 208 -2.89 0.18 -7.05
N TYR A 209 -1.61 -0.10 -6.87
CA TYR A 209 -0.54 0.65 -7.51
C TYR A 209 -0.24 0.02 -8.87
N TYR A 210 0.03 0.83 -9.89
CA TYR A 210 0.44 0.30 -11.21
C TYR A 210 1.56 1.12 -11.81
N VAL A 211 2.53 0.42 -12.41
CA VAL A 211 3.55 1.03 -13.28
C VAL A 211 3.20 0.76 -14.73
N SER A 212 2.94 -0.50 -15.06
CA SER A 212 2.61 -0.92 -16.41
C SER A 212 1.68 -2.12 -16.37
N VAL A 213 0.60 -2.02 -17.14
CA VAL A 213 -0.38 -3.09 -17.31
C VAL A 213 -0.84 -3.13 -18.77
N ASN A 214 -1.33 -4.27 -19.25
CA ASN A 214 -1.89 -4.33 -20.60
C ASN A 214 -3.24 -3.57 -20.67
N ARG A 215 -3.74 -3.38 -21.90
CA ARG A 215 -4.98 -2.63 -22.15
C ARG A 215 -6.20 -3.23 -21.43
N HIS A 216 -6.39 -4.54 -21.54
CA HIS A 216 -7.52 -5.23 -20.91
C HIS A 216 -7.50 -5.09 -19.38
N MET A 217 -6.33 -5.20 -18.78
CA MET A 217 -6.14 -4.99 -17.34
C MET A 217 -6.46 -3.55 -16.94
N MET A 218 -6.00 -2.55 -17.71
CA MET A 218 -6.32 -1.14 -17.45
C MET A 218 -7.83 -0.87 -17.53
N ASP A 219 -8.53 -1.48 -18.49
CA ASP A 219 -9.99 -1.35 -18.62
C ASP A 219 -10.68 -1.90 -17.37
N ILE A 220 -10.27 -3.09 -16.88
CA ILE A 220 -10.78 -3.67 -15.63
C ILE A 220 -10.49 -2.78 -14.41
N LEU A 221 -9.26 -2.26 -14.26
CA LEU A 221 -8.90 -1.36 -13.16
C LEU A 221 -9.82 -0.12 -13.12
N LYS A 222 -10.01 0.53 -14.27
CA LYS A 222 -10.89 1.71 -14.36
C LYS A 222 -12.34 1.40 -14.02
N ILE A 223 -12.82 0.20 -14.36
CA ILE A 223 -14.18 -0.20 -14.00
C ILE A 223 -14.32 -0.34 -12.49
N TYR A 224 -13.40 -1.08 -11.84
CA TYR A 224 -13.43 -1.23 -10.40
C TYR A 224 -13.21 0.11 -9.65
N GLU A 225 -12.40 1.00 -10.20
CA GLU A 225 -12.18 2.36 -9.66
C GLU A 225 -13.48 3.17 -9.73
N LYS A 226 -14.16 3.16 -10.88
CA LYS A 226 -15.44 3.86 -11.09
C LYS A 226 -16.56 3.33 -10.19
N VAL A 227 -16.53 2.03 -9.85
CA VAL A 227 -17.48 1.42 -8.91
C VAL A 227 -17.13 1.76 -7.44
N GLY A 228 -15.94 2.30 -7.18
CA GLY A 228 -15.48 2.67 -5.84
C GLY A 228 -14.95 1.50 -5.02
N ILE A 229 -14.56 0.40 -5.69
CA ILE A 229 -13.98 -0.78 -5.04
C ILE A 229 -12.46 -0.63 -4.90
N ILE A 230 -11.81 -0.01 -5.89
CA ILE A 230 -10.38 0.24 -5.82
C ILE A 230 -10.07 1.74 -5.85
N ARG A 231 -8.97 2.10 -5.18
CA ARG A 231 -8.24 3.34 -5.40
C ARG A 231 -7.05 3.01 -6.29
N LEU A 232 -7.09 3.49 -7.53
CA LEU A 232 -6.02 3.27 -8.49
C LEU A 232 -4.94 4.35 -8.31
N ILE A 233 -3.69 3.93 -8.19
CA ILE A 233 -2.55 4.82 -7.93
C ILE A 233 -1.49 4.58 -9.00
N HIS A 234 -1.22 5.59 -9.81
CA HIS A 234 -0.14 5.52 -10.78
C HIS A 234 1.22 5.63 -10.05
N TRP A 235 1.99 4.54 -10.08
CA TRP A 235 3.31 4.48 -9.49
C TRP A 235 4.32 5.08 -10.47
N GLN A 236 4.77 6.30 -10.17
CA GLN A 236 5.61 7.05 -11.08
C GLN A 236 7.00 6.43 -11.19
N MET A 237 7.50 6.31 -12.43
CA MET A 237 8.91 6.05 -12.67
C MET A 237 9.74 7.24 -12.18
N LEU A 238 10.90 6.92 -11.64
CA LEU A 238 11.76 7.88 -10.99
C LEU A 238 12.69 8.58 -11.99
N PRO A 239 13.10 9.82 -11.71
CA PRO A 239 14.16 10.46 -12.46
C PRO A 239 15.44 9.59 -12.50
N ARG A 240 16.13 9.61 -13.64
CA ARG A 240 17.38 8.87 -13.85
C ARG A 240 18.39 9.70 -14.63
N SER A 241 19.67 9.43 -14.40
CA SER A 241 20.79 9.97 -15.18
C SER A 241 21.40 8.90 -16.09
N LYS A 242 22.45 9.27 -16.84
CA LYS A 242 23.26 8.31 -17.61
C LYS A 242 23.94 7.26 -16.72
N LEU A 243 24.38 7.69 -15.53
CA LEU A 243 25.18 6.86 -14.63
C LEU A 243 24.31 6.10 -13.63
N ILE A 244 23.20 6.71 -13.20
CA ILE A 244 22.39 6.22 -12.10
C ILE A 244 20.93 6.06 -12.55
N ASP A 245 20.42 4.84 -12.47
CA ASP A 245 19.02 4.52 -12.77
C ASP A 245 18.38 3.74 -11.60
N PRO A 246 17.65 4.42 -10.69
CA PRO A 246 16.96 3.76 -9.58
C PRO A 246 15.85 2.83 -10.06
N ASN A 247 15.32 3.02 -11.27
CA ASN A 247 14.22 2.21 -11.79
C ASN A 247 14.62 0.75 -12.03
N ARG A 248 15.92 0.44 -12.11
CA ARG A 248 16.42 -0.94 -12.16
C ARG A 248 16.15 -1.73 -10.87
N TRP A 249 15.93 -1.02 -9.76
CA TRP A 249 15.73 -1.60 -8.42
C TRP A 249 14.34 -1.31 -7.86
N ILE A 250 13.47 -0.62 -8.62
CA ILE A 250 12.15 -0.17 -8.17
C ILE A 250 11.22 -1.31 -7.80
N TYR A 251 11.37 -2.48 -8.42
CA TYR A 251 10.62 -3.67 -8.05
C TYR A 251 10.85 -4.05 -6.58
N ARG A 252 12.06 -3.81 -6.04
CA ARG A 252 12.40 -4.15 -4.67
C ARG A 252 11.91 -3.09 -3.68
N PHE A 253 12.44 -1.87 -3.75
CA PHE A 253 12.08 -0.83 -2.77
C PHE A 253 10.66 -0.29 -2.99
N GLY A 254 10.13 -0.41 -4.20
CA GLY A 254 8.77 0.03 -4.52
C GLY A 254 7.71 -0.80 -3.81
N HIS A 255 7.96 -2.09 -3.56
CA HIS A 255 7.07 -2.95 -2.79
C HIS A 255 6.86 -2.40 -1.36
N THR A 256 7.95 -2.28 -0.61
CA THR A 256 7.93 -1.75 0.76
C THR A 256 7.41 -0.31 0.82
N LEU A 257 7.82 0.55 -0.12
CA LEU A 257 7.40 1.95 -0.16
C LEU A 257 5.90 2.10 -0.43
N SER A 258 5.32 1.33 -1.36
CA SER A 258 3.89 1.38 -1.66
C SER A 258 3.04 0.80 -0.54
N MET A 259 3.51 -0.26 0.14
CA MET A 259 2.84 -0.82 1.31
C MET A 259 2.80 0.18 2.45
N ASN A 260 3.93 0.84 2.74
CA ASN A 260 3.98 1.91 3.73
C ASN A 260 3.07 3.09 3.35
N ASP A 261 3.04 3.50 2.08
CA ASP A 261 2.10 4.53 1.62
C ASP A 261 0.64 4.12 1.85
N CYS A 262 0.29 2.88 1.49
CA CYS A 262 -1.06 2.37 1.63
C CYS A 262 -1.50 2.32 3.09
N LEU A 263 -0.65 1.77 3.97
CA LEU A 263 -0.91 1.65 5.39
C LEU A 263 -1.21 3.01 6.03
N HIS A 264 -0.44 4.03 5.66
CA HIS A 264 -0.61 5.40 6.18
C HIS A 264 -1.78 6.16 5.51
N SER A 265 -2.06 5.86 4.24
CA SER A 265 -3.17 6.46 3.48
C SER A 265 -4.53 5.81 3.76
N SER A 266 -4.55 4.67 4.44
CA SER A 266 -5.76 3.93 4.77
C SER A 266 -6.45 4.50 6.01
N PHE A 267 -7.78 4.62 5.93
CA PHE A 267 -8.63 4.95 7.08
C PHE A 267 -9.32 3.71 7.67
N ALA A 268 -8.98 2.50 7.21
CA ALA A 268 -9.52 1.26 7.76
C ALA A 268 -8.83 0.86 9.06
N LYS A 269 -9.59 0.20 9.93
CA LYS A 269 -9.08 -0.39 11.17
C LYS A 269 -8.20 -1.62 10.88
N TYR A 270 -8.52 -2.37 9.82
CA TYR A 270 -7.75 -3.52 9.37
C TYR A 270 -7.21 -3.27 7.97
N VAL A 271 -5.92 -3.53 7.78
CA VAL A 271 -5.24 -3.40 6.49
C VAL A 271 -4.46 -4.67 6.23
N ALA A 272 -4.76 -5.34 5.12
CA ALA A 272 -3.98 -6.47 4.63
C ALA A 272 -2.91 -5.97 3.66
N LEU A 273 -1.66 -6.36 3.89
CA LEU A 273 -0.53 -6.13 3.00
C LEU A 273 -0.25 -7.47 2.32
N VAL A 274 -0.62 -7.63 1.05
CA VAL A 274 -0.58 -8.91 0.33
C VAL A 274 -0.26 -8.72 -1.14
N ASP A 275 0.35 -9.73 -1.75
CA ASP A 275 0.50 -9.81 -3.20
C ASP A 275 -0.83 -10.18 -3.89
N ILE A 276 -0.91 -9.99 -5.21
CA ILE A 276 -2.14 -10.17 -6.00
C ILE A 276 -2.58 -11.65 -6.12
N ASP A 277 -1.68 -12.58 -5.83
CA ASP A 277 -1.88 -14.03 -5.83
C ASP A 277 -2.01 -14.61 -4.41
N GLU A 278 -2.01 -13.77 -3.37
CA GLU A 278 -2.12 -14.18 -1.98
C GLU A 278 -3.55 -14.04 -1.42
N PHE A 279 -3.93 -15.04 -0.61
CA PHE A 279 -5.25 -15.14 -0.02
C PHE A 279 -5.15 -15.52 1.46
N ILE A 280 -5.88 -14.79 2.31
CA ILE A 280 -6.03 -15.13 3.72
C ILE A 280 -7.47 -15.60 3.94
N ILE A 281 -7.63 -16.91 4.12
CA ILE A 281 -8.93 -17.56 4.27
C ILE A 281 -8.96 -18.28 5.62
N PRO A 282 -9.73 -17.77 6.61
CA PRO A 282 -9.90 -18.48 7.87
C PRO A 282 -10.59 -19.83 7.68
N ASN A 283 -10.24 -20.81 8.51
CA ASN A 283 -10.88 -22.15 8.53
C ASN A 283 -12.40 -22.08 8.78
N SER A 284 -12.89 -21.00 9.41
CA SER A 284 -14.32 -20.80 9.66
C SER A 284 -14.69 -19.32 9.54
N GLY A 285 -15.84 -19.04 8.95
CA GLY A 285 -16.34 -17.68 8.74
C GLY A 285 -15.56 -16.91 7.67
N THR A 286 -15.60 -15.57 7.75
CA THR A 286 -14.85 -14.67 6.87
C THR A 286 -13.80 -13.89 7.67
N LEU A 287 -12.80 -13.34 6.97
CA LEU A 287 -11.64 -12.72 7.59
C LEU A 287 -11.97 -11.54 8.49
N LEU A 288 -12.80 -10.59 8.06
CA LEU A 288 -13.08 -9.39 8.87
C LEU A 288 -13.73 -9.72 10.24
N PRO A 289 -14.78 -10.56 10.34
CA PRO A 289 -15.28 -11.07 11.61
C PRO A 289 -14.23 -11.79 12.45
N PHE A 290 -13.35 -12.58 11.81
CA PHE A 290 -12.25 -13.26 12.50
C PHE A 290 -11.27 -12.26 13.10
N LEU A 291 -10.82 -11.25 12.34
CA LEU A 291 -9.93 -10.19 12.81
C LEU A 291 -10.54 -9.41 13.97
N ARG A 292 -11.84 -9.10 13.92
CA ARG A 292 -12.57 -8.46 15.02
C ARG A 292 -12.56 -9.32 16.28
N LYS A 293 -12.84 -10.61 16.15
CA LYS A 293 -12.80 -11.56 17.27
C LYS A 293 -11.40 -11.61 17.89
N MET A 294 -10.36 -11.76 17.08
CA MET A 294 -8.98 -11.84 17.57
C MET A 294 -8.51 -10.53 18.21
N HIS A 295 -8.86 -9.40 17.62
CA HIS A 295 -8.57 -8.09 18.20
C HIS A 295 -9.33 -7.87 19.52
N ASN A 296 -10.55 -8.36 19.69
CA ASN A 296 -11.27 -8.26 20.96
C ASN A 296 -10.66 -9.14 22.07
N LEU A 297 -9.94 -10.20 21.70
CA LEU A 297 -9.18 -11.01 22.65
C LEU A 297 -7.88 -10.32 23.09
N ASN A 298 -7.34 -9.44 22.25
CA ASN A 298 -6.18 -8.61 22.57
C ASN A 298 -6.30 -7.24 21.90
N ASP A 299 -6.90 -6.30 22.62
CA ASP A 299 -7.24 -4.95 22.14
C ASP A 299 -6.01 -4.07 21.87
N THR A 300 -4.84 -4.50 22.33
CA THR A 300 -3.55 -3.85 22.08
C THR A 300 -2.81 -4.38 20.85
N ALA A 301 -3.32 -5.42 20.19
CA ALA A 301 -2.66 -6.03 19.03
C ALA A 301 -2.50 -5.02 17.88
N GLY A 302 -1.24 -4.74 17.51
CA GLY A 302 -0.88 -3.83 16.42
C GLY A 302 -0.80 -4.48 15.04
N SER A 303 -0.71 -5.81 14.96
CA SER A 303 -0.61 -6.58 13.72
C SER A 303 -1.07 -8.01 13.90
N PHE A 304 -1.44 -8.67 12.80
CA PHE A 304 -1.73 -10.10 12.71
C PHE A 304 -0.76 -10.73 11.74
N VAL A 305 -0.24 -11.90 12.08
CA VAL A 305 0.65 -12.69 11.21
C VAL A 305 -0.05 -14.01 10.91
N PHE A 306 -0.05 -14.41 9.65
CA PHE A 306 -0.68 -15.64 9.19
C PHE A 306 0.40 -16.54 8.61
N GLU A 307 0.31 -17.83 8.93
CA GLU A 307 1.18 -18.85 8.36
C GLU A 307 0.49 -19.52 7.18
N HIS A 308 1.29 -19.93 6.20
CA HIS A 308 0.79 -20.69 5.06
C HIS A 308 0.19 -22.02 5.54
N ALA A 309 -1.01 -22.33 5.08
CA ALA A 309 -1.56 -23.67 5.23
C ALA A 309 -0.66 -24.63 4.42
N ARG A 310 -0.03 -25.57 5.12
CA ARG A 310 0.79 -26.62 4.49
C ARG A 310 -0.07 -27.66 3.79
#